data_AF-A0A942P1L4-F1
#
_entry.id   AF-A0A942P1L4-F1
#
_cell.length_a   1.000
_cell.length_b   1.000
_cell.length_c   1.000
_cell.angle_alpha   90.00
_cell.angle_beta   90.00
_cell.angle_gamma   90.00
#
_symmetry.space_group_name_H-M   'P 1'
#
loop_
_entity.id
_entity.type
_entity.pdbx_description
1 polymer ?
#
loop_
_entity_poly.entity_id
_entity_poly.type
_entity_poly.pdbx_seq_one_letter_code
_entity_poly.pdbx_strand_id
1 'polypeptide(L)'
;MGIASILLLLQLTVPSELLQESRRLFFRFEEDKCLSEALFETIDAANTANDPVLLAYKGMARATSAACSYNPYTKYSRFQEGRLWIEQAVKAQPNNIEIRFMRLSVQVNAPHFLGYSGQLTEDRAMILTGLANDPTLLTDAEFTLKLLKFVAQTAQPLAIERQQLDALINQLSHGK
;
A
#
# COMPACT_ATOMS: atom_id res chain seq x y z
N MET A 1 -6.15 25.01 43.52
CA MET A 1 -5.20 23.90 43.26
C MET A 1 -6.07 22.70 42.87
N GLY A 2 -6.50 22.57 41.62
CA GLY A 2 -5.66 22.26 40.48
C GLY A 2 -5.81 20.76 40.18
N ILE A 3 -7.03 20.35 39.83
CA ILE A 3 -7.30 19.00 39.32
C ILE A 3 -6.51 18.85 38.02
N ALA A 4 -5.41 18.11 38.10
CA ALA A 4 -4.56 17.82 36.97
C ALA A 4 -5.37 17.05 35.92
N SER A 5 -5.58 17.73 34.80
CA SER A 5 -6.13 17.25 33.56
C SER A 5 -5.46 15.95 33.14
N ILE A 6 -6.20 14.84 33.16
CA ILE A 6 -5.92 13.67 32.32
C ILE A 6 -7.22 13.34 31.58
N LEU A 7 -7.54 14.20 30.62
CA LEU A 7 -8.30 13.80 29.44
C LEU A 7 -7.24 13.46 28.40
N LEU A 8 -6.74 12.22 28.45
CA LEU A 8 -6.05 11.62 27.32
C LEU A 8 -7.12 11.43 26.24
N LEU A 9 -7.41 12.52 25.52
CA LEU A 9 -8.24 12.51 24.34
C LEU A 9 -7.54 11.58 23.35
N LEU A 10 -8.11 10.38 23.20
CA LEU A 10 -7.85 9.47 22.11
C LEU A 10 -8.22 10.25 20.83
N GLN A 11 -7.27 10.96 20.23
CA GLN A 11 -7.48 11.66 18.97
C GLN A 11 -7.48 10.64 17.84
N LEU A 12 -8.57 9.86 17.75
CA LEU A 12 -8.92 9.14 16.53
C LEU A 12 -9.27 10.22 15.49
N THR A 13 -8.28 10.61 14.70
CA THR A 13 -8.52 11.46 13.55
C THR A 13 -9.04 10.55 12.43
N VAL A 14 -10.10 10.97 11.72
CA VAL A 14 -10.69 10.21 10.60
C VAL A 14 -9.65 9.67 9.60
N PRO A 15 -8.57 10.42 9.24
CA PRO A 15 -7.51 9.88 8.38
C PRO A 15 -6.81 8.65 8.95
N SER A 16 -6.61 8.58 10.28
CA SER A 16 -5.94 7.45 10.93
C SER A 16 -6.78 6.17 10.93
N GLU A 17 -8.10 6.27 11.14
CA GLU A 17 -9.01 5.13 11.06
C GLU A 17 -9.15 4.62 9.63
N LEU A 18 -9.36 5.54 8.67
CA LEU A 18 -9.47 5.20 7.25
C LEU A 18 -8.19 4.54 6.71
N LEU A 19 -7.01 5.01 7.13
CA LEU A 19 -5.75 4.39 6.76
C LEU A 19 -5.61 2.98 7.32
N GLN A 20 -5.98 2.78 8.60
CA GLN A 20 -5.96 1.45 9.22
C GLN A 20 -6.93 0.49 8.52
N GLU A 21 -8.11 0.96 8.15
CA GLU A 21 -9.07 0.19 7.37
C GLU A 21 -8.54 -0.13 5.96
N SER A 22 -7.89 0.83 5.30
CA SER A 22 -7.28 0.65 3.98
C SER A 22 -6.20 -0.45 4.00
N ARG A 23 -5.34 -0.45 5.03
CA ARG A 23 -4.34 -1.50 5.27
C ARG A 23 -4.97 -2.88 5.45
N ARG A 24 -6.07 -2.96 6.21
CA ARG A 24 -6.81 -4.20 6.45
C ARG A 24 -7.46 -4.74 5.17
N LEU A 25 -8.17 -3.88 4.43
CA LEU A 25 -8.90 -4.27 3.22
C LEU A 25 -7.99 -4.68 2.07
N PHE A 26 -6.83 -4.02 1.91
CA PHE A 26 -5.88 -4.35 0.85
C PHE A 26 -5.55 -5.86 0.78
N PHE A 27 -5.25 -6.49 1.91
CA PHE A 27 -4.89 -7.92 1.94
C PHE A 27 -6.08 -8.87 1.75
N ARG A 28 -7.31 -8.36 1.66
CA ARG A 28 -8.50 -9.16 1.37
C ARG A 28 -8.83 -9.19 -0.13
N PHE A 29 -8.12 -8.45 -0.97
CA PHE A 29 -8.35 -8.43 -2.41
C PHE A 29 -8.04 -9.77 -3.08
N GLU A 30 -7.24 -10.63 -2.43
CA GLU A 30 -7.02 -12.01 -2.86
C GLU A 30 -8.27 -12.89 -2.67
N GLU A 31 -9.08 -12.60 -1.65
CA GLU A 31 -10.35 -13.28 -1.39
C GLU A 31 -11.41 -12.84 -2.41
N ASP A 32 -11.52 -11.53 -2.61
CA ASP A 32 -12.44 -10.91 -3.56
C ASP A 32 -11.85 -9.61 -4.10
N LYS A 33 -11.44 -9.62 -5.38
CA LYS A 33 -10.87 -8.45 -6.05
C LYS A 33 -11.82 -7.27 -6.09
N CYS A 34 -13.14 -7.47 -5.96
CA CYS A 34 -14.13 -6.41 -5.99
C CYS A 34 -14.31 -5.66 -4.69
N LEU A 35 -13.66 -6.12 -3.61
CA LEU A 35 -13.42 -5.29 -2.43
C LEU A 35 -12.58 -4.04 -2.75
N SER A 36 -11.79 -4.06 -3.82
CA SER A 36 -11.03 -2.89 -4.26
C SER A 36 -11.91 -1.76 -4.78
N GLU A 37 -13.09 -2.06 -5.33
CA GLU A 37 -14.05 -1.04 -5.73
C GLU A 37 -14.66 -0.35 -4.50
N ALA A 38 -15.06 -1.13 -3.49
CA ALA A 38 -15.56 -0.61 -2.23
C ALA A 38 -14.52 0.25 -1.47
N LEU A 39 -13.25 -0.17 -1.46
CA LEU A 39 -12.18 0.64 -0.87
C LEU A 39 -12.00 1.97 -1.62
N PHE A 40 -12.02 1.93 -2.96
CA PHE A 40 -11.93 3.13 -3.78
C PHE A 40 -13.06 4.12 -3.44
N GLU A 41 -14.31 3.66 -3.43
CA GLU A 41 -15.48 4.49 -3.12
C GLU A 41 -15.40 5.10 -1.71
N THR A 42 -14.93 4.32 -0.74
CA THR A 42 -14.76 4.76 0.66
C THR A 42 -13.74 5.89 0.75
N ILE A 43 -12.57 5.76 0.12
CA ILE A 43 -11.52 6.79 0.15
C ILE A 43 -11.94 8.02 -0.66
N ASP A 44 -12.63 7.84 -1.79
CA ASP A 44 -13.12 8.94 -2.62
C ASP A 44 -14.13 9.82 -1.90
N ALA A 45 -15.02 9.20 -1.11
CA ALA A 45 -16.01 9.91 -0.29
C ALA A 45 -15.39 10.69 0.88
N ALA A 46 -14.21 10.29 1.37
CA ALA A 46 -13.60 10.85 2.58
C ALA A 46 -12.83 12.18 2.39
N ASN A 47 -12.82 12.75 1.17
CA ASN A 47 -12.11 14.00 0.83
C ASN A 47 -10.64 14.05 1.31
N THR A 48 -9.89 12.99 1.01
CA THR A 48 -8.52 12.75 1.49
C THR A 48 -7.44 13.28 0.55
N ALA A 49 -7.77 14.24 -0.32
CA ALA A 49 -6.92 14.70 -1.43
C ALA A 49 -5.53 15.23 -0.99
N ASN A 50 -5.38 15.62 0.27
CA ASN A 50 -4.13 16.15 0.83
C ASN A 50 -3.25 15.09 1.52
N ASP A 51 -3.68 13.84 1.60
CA ASP A 51 -2.91 12.74 2.18
C ASP A 51 -2.33 11.85 1.07
N PRO A 52 -1.00 11.92 0.80
CA PRO A 52 -0.37 11.12 -0.24
C PRO A 52 -0.50 9.61 -0.04
N VAL A 53 -0.56 9.12 1.20
CA VAL A 53 -0.70 7.69 1.47
C VAL A 53 -2.09 7.22 1.10
N LEU A 54 -3.12 7.95 1.53
CA LEU A 54 -4.51 7.65 1.14
C LEU A 54 -4.74 7.84 -0.36
N LEU A 55 -4.06 8.79 -1.00
CA LEU A 55 -4.07 8.92 -2.46
C LEU A 55 -3.45 7.69 -3.16
N ALA A 56 -2.36 7.13 -2.62
CA ALA A 56 -1.78 5.90 -3.13
C ALA A 56 -2.73 4.71 -2.96
N TYR A 57 -3.41 4.59 -1.82
CA TYR A 57 -4.45 3.57 -1.61
C TYR A 57 -5.63 3.74 -2.57
N LYS A 58 -6.11 4.98 -2.77
CA LYS A 58 -7.15 5.28 -3.76
C LYS A 58 -6.74 4.83 -5.15
N GLY A 59 -5.51 5.15 -5.54
CA GLY A 59 -4.97 4.76 -6.83
C GLY A 59 -4.83 3.24 -7.01
N MET A 60 -4.29 2.56 -5.99
CA MET A 60 -4.15 1.10 -5.97
C MET A 60 -5.50 0.40 -6.03
N ALA A 61 -6.47 0.85 -5.23
CA ALA A 61 -7.83 0.33 -5.20
C ALA A 61 -8.51 0.50 -6.56
N ARG A 62 -8.40 1.70 -7.16
CA ARG A 62 -8.96 1.98 -8.47
C ARG A 62 -8.36 1.12 -9.57
N ALA A 63 -7.02 1.00 -9.61
CA ALA A 63 -6.35 0.18 -10.62
C ALA A 63 -6.73 -1.29 -10.48
N THR A 64 -6.80 -1.81 -9.25
CA THR A 64 -7.19 -3.21 -8.96
C THR A 64 -8.66 -3.48 -9.32
N SER A 65 -9.55 -2.50 -9.12
CA SER A 65 -10.97 -2.60 -9.45
C SER A 65 -11.24 -2.80 -10.94
N ALA A 66 -10.24 -2.61 -11.81
CA ALA A 66 -10.33 -2.99 -13.22
C ALA A 66 -10.71 -4.48 -13.38
N ALA A 67 -10.32 -5.36 -12.47
CA ALA A 67 -10.69 -6.78 -12.52
C ALA A 67 -12.21 -7.02 -12.50
N CYS A 68 -12.98 -6.12 -11.88
CA CYS A 68 -14.43 -6.25 -11.66
C CYS A 68 -15.30 -5.85 -12.84
N SER A 69 -14.74 -5.18 -13.84
CA SER A 69 -15.50 -4.78 -15.02
C SER A 69 -15.30 -5.76 -16.18
N TYR A 70 -16.37 -6.19 -16.85
CA TYR A 70 -16.23 -6.98 -18.08
C TYR A 70 -15.84 -6.14 -19.30
N ASN A 71 -16.01 -4.82 -19.25
CA ASN A 71 -15.79 -3.91 -20.39
C ASN A 71 -14.31 -3.48 -20.47
N PRO A 72 -13.56 -3.83 -21.55
CA PRO A 72 -12.15 -3.47 -21.69
C PRO A 72 -11.84 -1.98 -21.58
N TYR A 73 -12.71 -1.11 -22.09
CA TYR A 73 -12.53 0.34 -21.98
C TYR A 73 -12.61 0.80 -20.52
N THR A 74 -13.57 0.27 -19.76
CA THR A 74 -13.70 0.55 -18.33
C THR A 74 -12.52 0.00 -17.54
N LYS A 75 -12.05 -1.22 -17.87
CA LYS A 75 -10.84 -1.81 -17.24
C LYS A 75 -9.62 -0.89 -17.45
N TYR A 76 -9.43 -0.41 -18.68
CA TYR A 76 -8.34 0.48 -19.02
C TYR A 76 -8.46 1.86 -18.33
N SER A 77 -9.64 2.47 -18.32
CA SER A 77 -9.89 3.74 -17.62
C SER A 77 -9.58 3.63 -16.13
N ARG A 78 -10.12 2.59 -15.47
CA ARG A 78 -9.86 2.27 -14.05
C ARG A 78 -8.36 2.15 -13.77
N PHE A 79 -7.67 1.38 -14.60
CA PHE A 79 -6.23 1.21 -14.48
C PHE A 79 -5.47 2.55 -14.61
N GLN A 80 -5.79 3.37 -15.62
CA GLN A 80 -5.08 4.62 -15.86
C GLN A 80 -5.35 5.68 -14.80
N GLU A 81 -6.59 5.81 -14.32
CA GLU A 81 -6.94 6.67 -13.18
C GLU A 81 -6.15 6.26 -11.94
N GLY A 82 -6.13 4.96 -11.63
CA GLY A 82 -5.41 4.43 -10.49
C GLY A 82 -3.90 4.68 -10.56
N ARG A 83 -3.30 4.38 -11.72
CA ARG A 83 -1.89 4.68 -12.01
C ARG A 83 -1.57 6.15 -11.79
N LEU A 84 -2.40 7.06 -12.30
CA LEU A 84 -2.18 8.50 -12.19
C LEU A 84 -2.13 8.96 -10.72
N TRP A 85 -3.03 8.49 -9.87
CA TRP A 85 -3.02 8.83 -8.44
C TRP A 85 -1.84 8.24 -7.69
N ILE A 86 -1.43 7.00 -8.00
CA ILE A 86 -0.23 6.39 -7.42
C ILE A 86 1.02 7.22 -7.77
N GLU A 87 1.19 7.59 -9.03
CA GLU A 87 2.36 8.38 -9.45
C GLU A 87 2.35 9.78 -8.84
N GLN A 88 1.18 10.38 -8.62
CA GLN A 88 1.07 11.64 -7.88
C GLN A 88 1.49 11.48 -6.41
N ALA A 89 1.05 10.41 -5.75
CA ALA A 89 1.46 10.10 -4.38
C ALA A 89 2.98 9.87 -4.27
N VAL A 90 3.56 9.13 -5.22
CA VAL A 90 5.02 8.92 -5.30
C VAL A 90 5.74 10.25 -5.50
N LYS A 91 5.25 11.13 -6.38
CA LYS A 91 5.86 12.45 -6.58
C LYS A 91 5.80 13.32 -5.32
N ALA A 92 4.70 13.24 -4.57
CA ALA A 92 4.52 14.03 -3.35
C ALA A 92 5.42 13.54 -2.20
N GLN A 93 5.59 12.22 -2.05
CA GLN A 93 6.42 11.62 -1.00
C GLN A 93 7.25 10.44 -1.56
N PRO A 94 8.34 10.70 -2.28
CA PRO A 94 9.08 9.67 -3.00
C PRO A 94 9.70 8.59 -2.09
N ASN A 95 10.03 8.94 -0.84
CA ASN A 95 10.68 8.02 0.08
C ASN A 95 9.70 7.27 1.01
N ASN A 96 8.40 7.46 0.84
CA ASN A 96 7.40 6.80 1.69
C ASN A 96 7.22 5.33 1.27
N ILE A 97 7.62 4.41 2.15
CA ILE A 97 7.62 2.96 1.91
C ILE A 97 6.23 2.41 1.58
N GLU A 98 5.20 2.90 2.26
CA GLU A 98 3.82 2.45 2.05
C GLU A 98 3.31 2.85 0.66
N ILE A 99 3.65 4.06 0.20
CA ILE A 99 3.33 4.53 -1.16
C ILE A 99 4.08 3.70 -2.21
N ARG A 100 5.38 3.44 -2.00
CA ARG A 100 6.17 2.58 -2.92
C ARG A 100 5.59 1.17 -2.99
N PHE A 101 5.11 0.65 -1.87
CA PHE A 101 4.43 -0.63 -1.82
C PHE A 101 3.10 -0.64 -2.60
N MET A 102 2.27 0.39 -2.48
CA MET A 102 1.05 0.53 -3.30
C MET A 102 1.36 0.55 -4.79
N ARG A 103 2.45 1.21 -5.21
CA ARG A 103 2.88 1.19 -6.61
C ARG A 103 3.35 -0.20 -7.03
N LEU A 104 4.25 -0.82 -6.26
CA LEU A 104 4.76 -2.16 -6.51
C LEU A 104 3.63 -3.18 -6.67
N SER A 105 2.63 -3.16 -5.79
CA SER A 105 1.53 -4.14 -5.80
C SER A 105 0.68 -4.06 -7.06
N VAL A 106 0.47 -2.87 -7.64
CA VAL A 106 -0.21 -2.74 -8.93
C VAL A 106 0.70 -3.17 -10.07
N GLN A 107 1.98 -2.78 -10.05
CA GLN A 107 2.92 -3.13 -11.12
C GLN A 107 3.10 -4.64 -11.30
N VAL A 108 3.20 -5.42 -10.21
CA VAL A 108 3.36 -6.88 -10.29
C VAL A 108 2.13 -7.60 -10.86
N ASN A 109 0.96 -6.98 -10.74
CA ASN A 109 -0.33 -7.55 -11.18
C ASN A 109 -0.78 -7.01 -12.56
N ALA A 110 -0.12 -5.97 -13.08
CA ALA A 110 -0.49 -5.35 -14.34
C ALA A 110 -0.04 -6.20 -15.54
N PRO A 111 -0.90 -6.43 -16.55
CA PRO A 111 -0.48 -7.05 -17.80
C PRO A 111 0.67 -6.29 -18.48
N HIS A 112 1.68 -7.02 -18.97
CA HIS A 112 2.90 -6.43 -19.54
C HIS A 112 2.65 -5.40 -20.66
N PHE A 113 1.61 -5.58 -21.48
CA PHE A 113 1.28 -4.64 -22.56
C PHE A 113 0.84 -3.25 -22.08
N LEU A 114 0.52 -3.09 -20.78
CA LEU A 114 0.22 -1.78 -20.18
C LEU A 114 1.47 -0.97 -19.81
N GLY A 115 2.66 -1.59 -19.87
CA GLY A 115 3.94 -0.91 -19.65
C GLY A 115 4.11 -0.30 -18.26
N TYR A 116 3.48 -0.89 -17.24
CA TYR A 116 3.53 -0.41 -15.85
C TYR A 116 4.29 -1.36 -14.95
N SER A 117 5.53 -1.66 -15.33
CA SER A 117 6.45 -2.52 -14.58
C SER A 117 7.86 -1.93 -14.51
N GLY A 118 8.03 -0.66 -14.88
CA GLY A 118 9.33 -0.01 -15.03
C GLY A 118 10.02 0.30 -13.69
N GLN A 119 9.26 0.33 -12.60
CA GLN A 119 9.74 0.72 -11.27
C GLN A 119 9.78 -0.45 -10.29
N LEU A 120 9.56 -1.69 -10.73
CA LEU A 120 9.56 -2.88 -9.87
C LEU A 120 10.84 -2.99 -9.03
N THR A 121 12.00 -2.87 -9.67
CA THR A 121 13.30 -2.95 -8.98
C THR A 121 13.51 -1.78 -8.01
N GLU A 122 13.15 -0.56 -8.42
CA GLU A 122 13.29 0.65 -7.60
C GLU A 122 12.43 0.56 -6.34
N ASP A 123 11.14 0.21 -6.50
CA ASP A 123 10.21 0.13 -5.37
C ASP A 123 10.58 -0.98 -4.40
N ARG A 124 11.00 -2.14 -4.92
CA ARG A 124 11.47 -3.25 -4.07
C ARG A 124 12.71 -2.85 -3.28
N ALA A 125 13.71 -2.25 -3.93
CA ALA A 125 14.93 -1.80 -3.25
C ALA A 125 14.64 -0.76 -2.16
N MET A 126 13.73 0.18 -2.41
CA MET A 126 13.29 1.18 -1.44
C MET A 126 12.65 0.55 -0.22
N ILE A 127 11.72 -0.40 -0.41
CA ILE A 127 11.04 -1.12 0.66
C ILE A 127 12.04 -1.88 1.54
N LEU A 128 12.93 -2.65 0.91
CA LEU A 128 13.90 -3.49 1.63
C LEU A 128 14.90 -2.64 2.41
N THR A 129 15.50 -1.64 1.76
CA THR A 129 16.50 -0.79 2.38
C THR A 129 15.89 0.05 3.49
N GLY A 130 14.69 0.61 3.27
CA GLY A 130 13.97 1.39 4.27
C GLY A 130 13.69 0.58 5.53
N LEU A 131 13.06 -0.59 5.39
CA LEU A 131 12.66 -1.43 6.54
C LEU A 131 13.84 -2.13 7.22
N ALA A 132 14.94 -2.40 6.51
CA ALA A 132 16.18 -2.88 7.11
C ALA A 132 16.86 -1.81 7.98
N ASN A 133 16.82 -0.55 7.55
CA ASN A 133 17.41 0.56 8.30
C ASN A 133 16.54 0.98 9.50
N ASP A 134 15.23 1.05 9.28
CA ASP A 134 14.28 1.47 10.30
C ASP A 134 12.94 0.74 10.14
N PRO A 135 12.73 -0.35 10.88
CA PRO A 135 11.46 -1.07 10.89
C PRO A 135 10.27 -0.23 11.38
N THR A 136 10.51 0.89 12.10
CA THR A 136 9.45 1.73 12.66
C THR A 136 8.80 2.67 11.63
N LEU A 137 9.39 2.76 10.42
CA LEU A 137 8.79 3.47 9.28
C LEU A 137 7.37 2.98 8.94
N LEU A 138 7.06 1.72 9.30
CA LEU A 138 5.70 1.19 9.30
C LEU A 138 5.35 0.73 10.72
N THR A 139 4.48 1.49 11.37
CA THR A 139 4.13 1.29 12.80
C THR A 139 3.22 0.10 13.05
N ASP A 140 2.56 -0.43 12.01
CA ASP A 140 1.70 -1.59 12.09
C ASP A 140 2.48 -2.86 11.75
N ALA A 141 2.92 -3.59 12.77
CA ALA A 141 3.73 -4.79 12.61
C ALA A 141 3.03 -5.91 11.81
N GLU A 142 1.70 -6.03 11.91
CA GLU A 142 0.95 -7.03 11.15
C GLU A 142 0.93 -6.66 9.67
N PHE A 143 0.64 -5.39 9.36
CA PHE A 143 0.70 -4.86 8.02
C PHE A 143 2.09 -5.03 7.41
N THR A 144 3.15 -4.64 8.13
CA THR A 144 4.54 -4.77 7.69
C THR A 144 4.90 -6.22 7.37
N LEU A 145 4.49 -7.17 8.21
CA LEU A 145 4.75 -8.59 7.98
C LEU A 145 4.02 -9.11 6.73
N LYS A 146 2.75 -8.76 6.54
CA LYS A 146 1.98 -9.15 5.34
C LYS A 146 2.56 -8.52 4.08
N LEU A 147 2.99 -7.27 4.15
CA LEU A 147 3.66 -6.56 3.07
C LEU A 147 4.94 -7.27 2.64
N LEU A 148 5.84 -7.58 3.59
CA LEU A 148 7.09 -8.27 3.28
C LEU A 148 6.84 -9.66 2.67
N LYS A 149 5.85 -10.40 3.18
CA LYS A 149 5.44 -11.68 2.60
C LYS A 149 4.94 -11.54 1.17
N PHE A 150 4.12 -10.53 0.89
CA PHE A 150 3.68 -10.22 -0.47
C PHE A 150 4.88 -9.97 -1.40
N VAL A 151 5.80 -9.08 -1.00
CA VAL A 151 7.00 -8.76 -1.81
C VAL A 151 7.84 -10.01 -2.09
N ALA A 152 8.02 -10.88 -1.09
CA ALA A 152 8.78 -12.12 -1.24
C ALA A 152 8.13 -13.13 -2.20
N GLN A 153 6.81 -13.07 -2.39
CA GLN A 153 6.05 -14.01 -3.21
C GLN A 153 5.79 -13.51 -4.64
N THR A 154 5.54 -12.21 -4.82
CA THR A 154 4.97 -11.68 -6.07
C THR A 154 5.92 -10.77 -6.84
N ALA A 155 6.90 -10.15 -6.17
CA ALA A 155 7.74 -9.10 -6.77
C ALA A 155 9.04 -9.62 -7.40
N GLN A 156 9.16 -10.93 -7.62
CA GLN A 156 10.33 -11.59 -8.24
C GLN A 156 11.69 -11.07 -7.69
N PRO A 157 11.92 -11.16 -6.36
CA PRO A 157 13.16 -10.69 -5.76
C PRO A 157 14.37 -11.50 -6.25
N LEU A 158 15.52 -10.85 -6.38
CA LEU A 158 16.82 -11.50 -6.56
C LEU A 158 17.18 -12.32 -5.32
N ALA A 159 18.12 -13.27 -5.43
CA ALA A 159 18.51 -14.14 -4.32
C ALA A 159 18.94 -13.38 -3.06
N ILE A 160 19.68 -12.27 -3.22
CA ILE A 160 20.12 -11.42 -2.10
C ILE A 160 18.92 -10.71 -1.45
N GLU A 161 18.02 -10.16 -2.26
CA GLU A 161 16.79 -9.51 -1.78
C GLU A 161 15.89 -10.52 -1.07
N ARG A 162 15.83 -11.76 -1.57
CA ARG A 162 15.10 -12.86 -0.94
C ARG A 162 15.66 -13.18 0.45
N GLN A 163 16.98 -13.26 0.58
CA GLN A 163 17.63 -13.49 1.86
C GLN A 163 17.35 -12.35 2.86
N GLN A 164 17.37 -11.10 2.39
CA GLN A 164 17.01 -9.94 3.22
C GLN A 164 15.55 -9.97 3.67
N LEU A 165 14.63 -10.31 2.75
CA LEU A 165 13.21 -10.49 3.07
C LEU A 165 13.01 -11.56 4.14
N ASP A 166 13.62 -12.74 3.98
CA ASP A 166 13.45 -13.84 4.91
C ASP A 166 14.02 -13.47 6.30
N ALA A 167 15.15 -12.74 6.37
CA ALA A 167 15.70 -12.24 7.62
C ALA A 167 14.74 -11.25 8.33
N LEU A 168 14.20 -10.27 7.60
CA LEU A 168 13.24 -9.30 8.14
C LEU A 168 11.94 -9.97 8.59
N ILE A 169 11.40 -10.90 7.79
CA ILE A 169 10.20 -11.66 8.12
C ILE A 169 10.41 -12.46 9.40
N ASN A 170 11.56 -13.14 9.54
CA ASN A 170 11.86 -13.92 10.74
C ASN A 170 11.99 -13.03 11.98
N GLN A 171 12.70 -11.90 11.88
CA GLN A 171 12.84 -10.93 12.97
C GLN A 171 11.47 -10.42 13.45
N LEU A 172 10.60 -10.02 12.52
CA LEU A 172 9.27 -9.48 12.87
C LEU A 172 8.28 -10.56 13.33
N SER A 173 8.46 -11.82 12.92
CA SER A 173 7.59 -12.93 13.35
C SER A 173 7.87 -13.39 14.79
N HIS A 174 9.09 -13.17 15.30
CA HIS A 174 9.53 -13.67 16.61
C HIS A 174 9.83 -12.57 17.63
N GLY A 175 9.74 -11.28 17.24
CA GLY A 175 10.02 -10.13 18.09
C GLY A 175 8.88 -9.71 19.04
N LYS A 176 8.02 -10.64 19.47
CA LYS A 176 6.96 -10.40 20.47
C LYS A 176 7.30 -11.08 21.79
#